data_AF-A0A0C2JKG3-F1
#
_entry.id   AF-A0A0C2JKG3-F1
#
_cell.length_a   1.000
_cell.length_b   1.000
_cell.length_c   1.000
_cell.angle_alpha   90.00
_cell.angle_beta   90.00
_cell.angle_gamma   90.00
#
_symmetry.space_group_name_H-M   'P 1'
#
loop_
_entity.id
_entity.type
_entity.pdbx_description
1 polymer ?
#
loop_
_entity_poly.entity_id
_entity_poly.type
_entity_poly.pdbx_seq_one_letter_code
_entity_poly.pdbx_strand_id
1 'polypeptide(L)'
;MGEAERGEAAPRIRVPFYCANKHEVVPSFANEAAVPHEWDCPRCGFPAGKDPQNPPAPPRTEPYKTHLAYVKERRSEEEGKLILDEALAKLRAERAEIEAHMKANANAN
;
A
#
# COMPACT_ATOMS: atom_id res chain seq x y z
N MET A 1 -31.35 10.55 -29.25
CA MET A 1 -32.79 10.32 -29.50
C MET A 1 -33.05 8.82 -29.57
N GLY A 2 -32.86 8.07 -28.47
CA GLY A 2 -32.93 6.60 -28.46
C GLY A 2 -33.20 5.97 -27.09
N GLU A 3 -33.63 6.76 -26.10
CA GLU A 3 -33.92 6.27 -24.74
C GLU A 3 -35.41 6.03 -24.48
N ALA A 4 -36.30 6.51 -25.35
CA ALA A 4 -37.74 6.47 -25.15
C ALA A 4 -38.40 5.09 -25.38
N GLU A 5 -37.68 4.12 -25.97
CA GLU A 5 -38.21 2.79 -26.30
C GLU A 5 -37.65 1.65 -25.42
N ARG A 6 -37.07 1.95 -24.26
CA ARG A 6 -36.49 0.91 -23.37
C ARG A 6 -37.49 0.20 -22.45
N GLY A 7 -38.79 0.47 -22.60
CA GLY A 7 -39.85 -0.03 -21.72
C GLY A 7 -39.85 0.62 -20.33
N GLU A 8 -40.77 0.19 -19.47
CA GLU A 8 -40.79 0.65 -18.08
C GLU A 8 -39.60 0.11 -17.29
N ALA A 9 -38.97 0.97 -16.50
CA ALA A 9 -37.89 0.55 -15.62
C ALA A 9 -38.43 -0.40 -14.54
N ALA A 10 -37.77 -1.55 -14.38
CA ALA A 10 -38.11 -2.49 -13.32
C ALA A 10 -38.09 -1.80 -11.94
N PRO A 11 -38.96 -2.19 -11.00
CA PRO A 11 -38.95 -1.66 -9.64
C PRO A 11 -37.58 -1.83 -8.98
N ARG A 12 -37.11 -0.81 -8.25
CA ARG A 12 -35.78 -0.79 -7.64
C ARG A 12 -35.86 -0.48 -6.15
N ILE A 13 -34.92 -1.04 -5.40
CA ILE A 13 -34.69 -0.75 -3.98
C ILE A 13 -33.31 -0.09 -3.82
N ARG A 14 -33.16 0.71 -2.75
CA ARG A 14 -31.89 1.30 -2.35
C ARG A 14 -31.48 0.71 -1.01
N VAL A 15 -30.28 0.14 -0.94
CA VAL A 15 -29.79 -0.56 0.24
C VAL A 15 -28.50 0.09 0.71
N PRO A 16 -28.41 0.56 1.97
CA PRO A 16 -27.18 1.13 2.49
C PRO A 16 -26.17 0.05 2.90
N PHE A 17 -24.90 0.33 2.64
CA PHE A 17 -23.74 -0.41 3.10
C PHE A 17 -22.71 0.55 3.73
N TYR A 18 -21.99 0.08 4.73
CA TYR A 18 -21.05 0.84 5.54
C TYR A 18 -19.69 0.14 5.58
N CYS A 19 -18.63 0.85 5.21
CA CYS A 19 -17.27 0.31 5.30
C CYS A 19 -16.57 0.73 6.60
N ALA A 20 -15.43 0.11 6.91
CA ALA A 20 -14.65 0.41 8.12
C ALA A 20 -14.23 1.89 8.27
N ASN A 21 -14.18 2.64 7.17
CA ASN A 21 -13.90 4.09 7.18
C ASN A 21 -15.15 4.96 7.40
N LYS A 22 -16.29 4.36 7.77
CA LYS A 22 -17.59 5.04 7.99
C LYS A 22 -18.18 5.71 6.74
N HIS A 23 -17.77 5.28 5.55
CA HIS A 23 -18.47 5.69 4.33
C HIS A 23 -19.78 4.93 4.20
N GLU A 24 -20.88 5.65 4.03
CA GLU A 24 -22.16 5.10 3.59
C GLU A 24 -22.21 5.05 2.05
N VAL A 25 -22.66 3.91 1.54
CA VAL A 25 -22.76 3.61 0.11
C VAL A 25 -24.15 3.03 -0.14
N VAL A 26 -24.94 3.65 -1.01
CA VAL A 26 -26.37 3.30 -1.20
C VAL A 26 -26.66 2.86 -2.64
N PRO A 27 -26.18 1.68 -3.08
CA PRO A 27 -26.46 1.13 -4.40
C PRO A 27 -27.94 0.82 -4.60
N SER A 28 -28.37 0.84 -5.87
CA SER A 28 -29.74 0.53 -6.27
C SER A 28 -29.83 -0.83 -6.97
N PHE A 29 -30.59 -1.75 -6.39
CA PHE A 29 -30.85 -3.09 -6.90
C PHE A 29 -32.24 -3.18 -7.53
N ALA A 30 -32.45 -4.10 -8.48
CA ALA A 30 -33.79 -4.49 -8.87
C ALA A 30 -34.50 -5.13 -7.66
N ASN A 31 -35.81 -4.93 -7.52
CA ASN A 31 -36.58 -5.40 -6.38
C ASN A 31 -36.55 -6.94 -6.21
N GLU A 32 -36.42 -7.67 -7.33
CA GLU A 32 -36.36 -9.13 -7.36
C GLU A 32 -34.92 -9.68 -7.24
N ALA A 33 -33.91 -8.81 -7.24
CA ALA A 33 -32.52 -9.23 -7.16
C ALA A 33 -32.14 -9.59 -5.71
N ALA A 34 -31.41 -10.68 -5.56
CA ALA A 34 -30.77 -11.01 -4.29
C ALA A 34 -29.73 -9.95 -3.94
N VAL A 35 -29.93 -9.25 -2.81
CA VAL A 35 -29.01 -8.22 -2.34
C VAL A 35 -27.82 -8.87 -1.64
N PRO A 36 -26.57 -8.61 -2.07
CA PRO A 36 -25.39 -9.22 -1.47
C PRO A 36 -25.21 -8.82 0.00
N HIS A 37 -24.41 -9.58 0.74
CA HIS A 37 -24.08 -9.26 2.14
C HIS A 37 -23.05 -8.14 2.25
N GLU A 38 -22.15 -8.07 1.28
CA GLU A 38 -21.08 -7.08 1.21
C GLU A 38 -21.11 -6.33 -0.13
N TRP A 39 -20.56 -5.11 -0.12
CA TRP A 39 -20.44 -4.25 -1.28
C TRP A 39 -19.10 -3.53 -1.28
N ASP A 40 -18.50 -3.29 -2.45
CA ASP A 40 -17.25 -2.53 -2.53
C ASP A 40 -17.52 -1.03 -2.36
N CYS A 41 -16.84 -0.41 -1.39
CA CYS A 41 -16.95 1.02 -1.19
C CYS A 41 -16.27 1.78 -2.36
N PRO A 42 -17.00 2.57 -3.17
CA PRO A 42 -16.42 3.26 -4.32
C PRO A 42 -15.44 4.37 -3.93
N ARG A 43 -15.38 4.74 -2.64
CA ARG A 43 -14.52 5.81 -2.14
C ARG A 43 -13.14 5.32 -1.68
N CYS A 44 -13.05 4.10 -1.13
CA CYS A 44 -11.80 3.58 -0.57
C CYS A 44 -11.48 2.12 -0.95
N GLY A 45 -12.36 1.44 -1.70
CA GLY A 45 -12.17 0.06 -2.14
C GLY A 45 -12.28 -0.98 -1.02
N PHE A 46 -12.68 -0.59 0.19
CA PHE A 46 -12.90 -1.55 1.29
C PHE A 46 -14.26 -2.22 1.15
N PRO A 47 -14.39 -3.47 1.64
CA PRO A 47 -15.70 -4.08 1.77
C PRO A 47 -16.57 -3.23 2.70
N ALA A 48 -17.87 -3.19 2.40
CA ALA A 48 -18.89 -2.50 3.15
C ALA A 48 -20.02 -3.49 3.45
N GLY A 49 -20.53 -3.48 4.68
CA GLY A 49 -21.59 -4.39 5.15
C GLY A 49 -22.87 -3.64 5.47
N LYS A 50 -23.97 -4.36 5.72
CA LYS A 50 -25.28 -3.74 6.00
C LYS A 50 -25.40 -3.13 7.41
N ASP A 51 -24.55 -3.55 8.34
CA ASP A 51 -24.55 -3.05 9.72
C ASP A 51 -23.55 -1.88 9.87
N PRO A 52 -24.02 -0.65 10.17
CA PRO A 52 -23.14 0.50 10.38
C PRO A 52 -22.25 0.39 11.63
N GLN A 53 -22.64 -0.41 12.63
CA GLN A 53 -21.87 -0.60 13.86
C GLN A 53 -20.84 -1.73 13.75
N ASN A 54 -21.01 -2.63 12.79
CA ASN A 54 -20.12 -3.76 12.57
C ASN A 54 -19.75 -3.91 11.07
N PRO A 55 -19.02 -2.92 10.49
CA PRO A 55 -18.59 -3.01 9.10
C PRO A 55 -17.52 -4.10 8.92
N PRO A 56 -17.46 -4.76 7.75
CA PRO A 56 -16.43 -5.75 7.46
C PRO A 56 -15.03 -5.12 7.50
N ALA A 57 -14.07 -5.90 7.97
CA ALA A 57 -12.69 -5.46 8.12
C ALA A 57 -12.03 -5.25 6.75
N PRO A 58 -11.13 -4.25 6.62
CA PRO A 58 -10.33 -4.10 5.40
C PRO A 58 -9.52 -5.38 5.11
N PRO A 59 -9.33 -5.73 3.83
CA PRO A 59 -8.48 -6.85 3.47
C PRO A 59 -7.06 -6.61 4.00
N ARG A 60 -6.48 -7.64 4.61
CA ARG A 60 -5.08 -7.59 5.06
C ARG A 60 -4.19 -7.85 3.87
N THR A 61 -3.40 -6.87 3.47
CA THR A 61 -2.31 -7.10 2.52
C THR A 61 -1.19 -7.81 3.25
N GLU A 62 -0.87 -9.04 2.87
CA GLU A 62 0.36 -9.68 3.32
C GLU A 62 1.54 -8.87 2.78
N PRO A 63 2.50 -8.45 3.64
CA PRO A 63 3.64 -7.70 3.18
C PRO A 63 4.45 -8.54 2.20
N TYR A 64 4.70 -7.98 1.01
CA TYR A 64 5.70 -8.54 0.12
C TYR A 64 7.07 -8.55 0.81
N LYS A 65 7.87 -9.53 0.42
CA LYS A 65 9.23 -9.67 0.92
C LYS A 65 10.09 -8.50 0.49
N THR A 66 10.75 -7.86 1.45
CA THR A 66 11.60 -6.70 1.19
C THR A 66 12.97 -7.12 0.66
N HIS A 67 13.69 -6.21 -0.01
CA HIS A 67 15.07 -6.45 -0.43
C HIS A 67 15.97 -6.91 0.72
N LEU A 68 15.84 -6.29 1.89
CA LEU A 68 16.59 -6.68 3.08
C LEU A 68 16.23 -8.11 3.53
N ALA A 69 14.95 -8.49 3.48
CA ALA A 69 14.54 -9.86 3.81
C ALA A 69 15.20 -10.89 2.87
N TYR A 70 15.25 -10.60 1.55
CA TYR A 70 16.00 -11.44 0.62
C TYR A 70 17.50 -11.50 0.91
N VAL A 71 18.11 -10.40 1.39
CA VAL A 71 19.52 -10.40 1.80
C VAL A 71 19.74 -11.29 3.02
N LYS A 72 18.88 -11.17 4.04
CA LYS A 72 18.99 -11.92 5.30
C LYS A 72 18.78 -13.43 5.15
N GLU A 73 18.15 -13.88 4.09
CA GLU A 73 18.03 -15.32 3.83
C GLU A 73 19.30 -15.97 3.30
N ARG A 74 20.19 -15.17 2.69
CA ARG A 74 21.45 -15.64 2.10
C ARG A 74 22.69 -15.15 2.82
N ARG A 75 22.54 -14.22 3.76
CA ARG A 75 23.61 -13.65 4.58
C ARG A 75 23.25 -13.69 6.04
N SER A 76 24.16 -14.20 6.86
CA SER A 76 24.04 -14.10 8.29
C SER A 76 24.28 -12.68 8.79
N GLU A 77 23.97 -12.42 10.06
CA GLU A 77 24.24 -11.13 10.68
C GLU A 77 25.74 -10.84 10.76
N GLU A 78 26.55 -11.87 11.01
CA GLU A 78 28.02 -11.79 11.02
C GLU A 78 28.59 -11.42 9.65
N GLU A 79 28.10 -12.06 8.58
CA GLU A 79 28.50 -11.70 7.21
C GLU A 79 28.08 -10.27 6.85
N GLY A 80 26.89 -9.85 7.27
CA GLY A 80 26.42 -8.48 7.10
C GLY A 80 27.33 -7.47 7.80
N LYS A 81 27.80 -7.79 9.01
CA LYS A 81 28.74 -6.96 9.76
C LYS A 81 30.09 -6.86 9.05
N LEU A 82 30.63 -7.97 8.54
CA LEU A 82 31.89 -7.96 7.80
C LEU A 82 31.82 -7.06 6.55
N ILE A 83 30.74 -7.15 5.77
CA ILE A 83 30.52 -6.29 4.59
C ILE A 83 30.45 -4.81 4.99
N LEU A 84 29.78 -4.50 6.10
CA LEU A 84 29.69 -3.14 6.61
C LEU A 84 31.07 -2.61 7.03
N ASP A 85 31.84 -3.40 7.76
CA ASP A 85 33.17 -3.03 8.24
C ASP A 85 34.14 -2.77 7.06
N GLU A 86 34.08 -3.61 6.02
CA GLU A 86 34.85 -3.42 4.78
C GLU A 86 34.49 -2.09 4.08
N ALA A 87 33.18 -1.83 3.92
CA ALA A 87 32.71 -0.60 3.28
C ALA A 87 33.10 0.66 4.08
N LEU A 88 33.02 0.60 5.41
CA LEU A 88 33.42 1.69 6.29
C LEU A 88 34.93 1.94 6.25
N ALA A 89 35.75 0.88 6.20
CA ALA A 89 37.19 1.01 6.07
C ALA A 89 37.56 1.73 4.76
N LYS A 90 36.96 1.30 3.63
CA LYS A 90 37.15 1.95 2.33
C LYS A 90 36.75 3.42 2.35
N LEU A 91 35.57 3.75 2.87
CA LEU A 91 35.09 5.13 2.98
C LEU A 91 36.03 6.01 3.80
N ARG A 92 36.59 5.48 4.89
CA ARG A 92 37.54 6.23 5.75
C ARG A 92 38.87 6.47 5.03
N ALA A 93 39.37 5.47 4.28
CA ALA A 93 40.59 5.62 3.49
C ALA A 93 40.43 6.70 2.41
N GLU A 94 39.35 6.66 1.63
CA GLU A 94 39.06 7.67 0.60
C GLU A 94 38.98 9.08 1.20
N ARG A 95 38.35 9.24 2.37
CA ARG A 95 38.29 10.53 3.08
C ARG A 95 39.67 11.03 3.52
N ALA A 96 40.51 10.14 4.03
CA ALA A 96 41.86 10.49 4.45
C ALA A 96 42.73 10.94 3.26
N GLU A 97 42.61 10.27 2.11
CA GLU A 97 43.30 10.65 0.87
C GLU A 97 42.86 12.04 0.38
N ILE A 98 41.56 12.31 0.37
CA ILE A 98 41.01 13.62 0.02
C ILE A 98 41.55 14.70 0.96
N GLU A 99 41.53 14.46 2.28
CA GLU A 99 42.03 15.40 3.28
C GLU A 99 43.53 15.68 3.10
N ALA A 100 44.34 14.65 2.83
CA ALA A 100 45.76 14.80 2.56
C ALA A 100 46.01 15.65 1.31
N HIS A 101 45.27 15.40 0.22
CA HIS A 101 45.37 16.19 -1.01
C HIS A 101 44.96 17.66 -0.78
N MET A 102 43.88 17.91 -0.03
CA MET A 102 43.47 19.27 0.33
C MET A 102 44.54 20.00 1.15
N LYS A 103 45.15 19.34 2.15
CA LYS A 103 46.23 19.91 2.95
C LYS A 103 47.48 20.21 2.11
N ALA A 104 47.86 19.31 1.20
CA ALA A 104 48.99 19.52 0.31
C ALA A 104 48.81 20.75 -0.58
N ASN A 105 47.61 20.93 -1.16
CA ASN A 105 47.29 22.10 -1.98
C ASN A 105 47.20 23.40 -1.18
N ALA A 106 46.73 23.34 0.07
CA ALA A 106 46.68 24.50 0.96
C ALA A 106 48.08 24.98 1.38
N ASN A 107 49.04 24.06 1.54
CA ASN A 107 50.42 24.39 1.90
C ASN A 107 51.29 24.84 0.70
N ALA A 108 50.80 24.64 -0.53
CA ALA A 108 51.49 25.00 -1.76
C ALA A 108 51.14 26.40 -2.30
N ASN A 109 50.14 27.08 -1.69
CA ASN A 109 49.74 28.46 -1.95
C ASN A 109 50.13 29.37 -0.79
#